data_AF-A0A914TXB4-F1
#
_entry.id   AF-A0A914TXB4-F1
#
_cell.length_a   1.000
_cell.length_b   1.000
_cell.length_c   1.000
_cell.angle_alpha   90.00
_cell.angle_beta   90.00
_cell.angle_gamma   90.00
#
_symmetry.space_group_name_H-M   'P 1'
#
loop_
_entity.id
_entity.type
_entity.pdbx_description
1 polymer ?
#
loop_
_entity_poly.entity_id
_entity_poly.type
_entity_poly.pdbx_seq_one_letter_code
_entity_poly.pdbx_strand_id
1 'polypeptide(L)'
;MKRQWLSLELNLHYGGLEKPLNQLKGSLSQEQLKQAHTIIENPNLTKQEIKDQIQQYFQKLGEPFYSKYKNASNTFENQIANMTAKAEALKANLSQPSKLIIDKILSIHKDLSITLAQEKEQVKALVQSAAPDVKQEIEKAKTQFQQKFGDSMGSTQEIL
;
A
#
# COMPACT_ATOMS: atom_id res chain seq x y z
N MET A 1 1.34 -5.02 -24.50
CA MET A 1 0.60 -4.29 -23.44
C MET A 1 0.62 -5.07 -22.12
N LYS A 2 1.74 -5.05 -21.37
CA LYS A 2 1.98 -6.01 -20.26
C LYS A 2 2.32 -5.38 -18.89
N ARG A 3 2.16 -4.06 -18.68
CA ARG A 3 2.73 -3.38 -17.50
C ARG A 3 1.80 -2.49 -16.66
N GLN A 4 0.49 -2.42 -16.96
CA GLN A 4 -0.43 -1.51 -16.22
C GLN A 4 -1.10 -2.14 -14.99
N TRP A 5 -0.96 -3.45 -14.79
CA TRP A 5 -1.44 -4.12 -13.58
C TRP A 5 -0.69 -3.64 -12.32
N LEU A 6 0.63 -3.43 -12.46
CA LEU A 6 1.57 -3.13 -11.38
C LEU A 6 1.45 -1.74 -10.73
N SER A 7 0.80 -0.76 -11.36
CA SER A 7 0.82 0.63 -10.83
C SER A 7 -0.23 0.92 -9.75
N LEU A 8 -1.35 0.17 -9.70
CA LEU A 8 -2.22 0.23 -8.52
C LEU A 8 -1.72 -0.65 -7.40
N GLU A 9 -1.07 -1.77 -7.75
CA GLU A 9 -0.29 -2.56 -6.82
C GLU A 9 0.67 -1.63 -6.09
N LEU A 10 1.47 -0.80 -6.79
CA LEU A 10 2.46 0.11 -6.20
C LEU A 10 1.95 1.10 -5.12
N ASN A 11 0.69 1.54 -5.14
CA ASN A 11 0.17 2.45 -4.09
C ASN A 11 -0.42 1.71 -2.87
N LEU A 12 -0.69 0.40 -2.97
CA LEU A 12 -1.05 -0.47 -1.84
C LEU A 12 0.08 -1.47 -1.48
N HIS A 13 1.15 -1.60 -2.29
CA HIS A 13 2.12 -2.72 -2.34
C HIS A 13 3.12 -2.82 -1.18
N TYR A 14 2.95 -2.04 -0.14
CA TYR A 14 3.91 -2.04 0.98
C TYR A 14 3.20 -1.98 2.33
N GLY A 15 1.90 -2.30 2.39
CA GLY A 15 1.05 -1.80 3.50
C GLY A 15 1.16 -0.26 3.67
N GLY A 16 1.61 0.41 2.60
CA GLY A 16 2.17 1.76 2.55
C GLY A 16 3.14 2.17 3.64
N LEU A 17 3.95 1.25 4.15
CA LEU A 17 5.00 1.50 5.16
C LEU A 17 6.11 2.42 4.64
N GLU A 18 6.28 2.51 3.32
CA GLU A 18 7.24 3.41 2.68
C GLU A 18 6.75 4.87 2.60
N LYS A 19 5.43 5.11 2.62
CA LYS A 19 4.87 6.46 2.47
C LYS A 19 5.18 7.36 3.68
N PRO A 20 5.09 6.89 4.94
CA PRO A 20 5.60 7.63 6.08
C PRO A 20 7.09 7.98 5.94
N LEU A 21 7.92 7.05 5.45
CA LEU A 21 9.36 7.29 5.26
C LEU A 21 9.63 8.37 4.20
N ASN A 22 8.87 8.37 3.11
CA ASN A 22 8.97 9.38 2.06
C ASN A 22 8.72 10.81 2.59
N GLN A 23 7.80 10.98 3.54
CA GLN A 23 7.55 12.28 4.18
C GLN A 23 8.73 12.76 5.05
N LEU A 24 9.65 11.86 5.40
CA LEU A 24 10.81 12.15 6.25
C LEU A 24 12.11 12.36 5.46
N LYS A 25 12.09 12.24 4.12
CA LYS A 25 13.29 12.36 3.27
C LYS A 25 14.08 13.66 3.46
N GLY A 26 13.40 14.76 3.78
CA GLY A 26 14.06 16.05 4.08
C GLY A 26 14.53 16.21 5.53
N SER A 27 14.24 15.26 6.41
CA SER A 27 14.60 15.29 7.83
C SER A 27 15.67 14.28 8.23
N LEU A 28 15.86 13.21 7.46
CA LEU A 28 16.80 12.12 7.77
C LEU A 28 18.07 12.22 6.92
N SER A 29 19.19 11.75 7.46
CA SER A 29 20.40 11.56 6.66
C SER A 29 20.19 10.44 5.62
N GLN A 30 21.02 10.41 4.58
CA GLN A 30 20.98 9.34 3.59
C GLN A 30 21.19 7.95 4.22
N GLU A 31 22.07 7.86 5.21
CA GLU A 31 22.32 6.62 5.93
C GLU A 31 21.10 6.19 6.75
N GLN A 32 20.45 7.15 7.43
CA GLN A 32 19.24 6.87 8.21
C GLN A 32 18.07 6.41 7.32
N LEU A 33 17.93 7.01 6.13
CA LEU A 33 16.96 6.58 5.12
C LEU A 33 17.27 5.17 4.61
N LYS A 34 18.55 4.89 4.29
CA LYS A 34 18.96 3.58 3.80
C LYS A 34 18.67 2.46 4.81
N GLN A 35 18.94 2.71 6.10
CA GLN A 35 18.62 1.77 7.16
C GLN A 35 17.12 1.53 7.27
N ALA A 36 16.31 2.59 7.24
CA ALA A 36 14.85 2.49 7.22
C ALA A 36 14.33 1.69 6.01
N HIS A 37 14.85 1.96 4.81
CA HIS A 37 14.51 1.20 3.59
C HIS A 37 14.86 -0.27 3.70
N THR A 38 16.04 -0.59 4.27
CA THR A 38 16.48 -1.98 4.47
C THR A 38 15.50 -2.78 5.33
N ILE A 39 14.90 -2.15 6.34
CA ILE A 39 13.88 -2.77 7.19
C ILE A 39 12.59 -3.03 6.37
N ILE A 40 12.14 -2.03 5.61
CA ILE A 40 10.89 -2.09 4.84
C ILE A 40 10.98 -3.10 3.69
N GLU A 41 12.14 -3.20 3.04
CA GLU A 41 12.36 -4.05 1.86
C GLU A 41 12.76 -5.48 2.24
N ASN A 42 12.81 -5.83 3.53
CA ASN A 42 13.20 -7.16 3.96
C ASN A 42 12.15 -8.21 3.55
N PRO A 43 12.48 -9.14 2.62
CA PRO A 43 11.50 -10.08 2.08
C PRO A 43 11.08 -11.17 3.06
N ASN A 44 11.85 -11.35 4.15
CA ASN A 44 11.62 -12.40 5.14
C ASN A 44 10.76 -11.93 6.30
N LEU A 45 10.45 -10.65 6.38
CA LEU A 45 9.61 -10.09 7.43
C LEU A 45 8.15 -10.02 6.97
N THR A 46 7.26 -10.35 7.89
CA THR A 46 5.84 -10.05 7.78
C THR A 46 5.60 -8.54 7.83
N LYS A 47 4.47 -8.08 7.30
CA LYS A 47 4.10 -6.65 7.39
C LYS A 47 4.06 -6.14 8.84
N GLN A 48 3.65 -6.98 9.79
CA GLN A 48 3.68 -6.65 11.21
C GLN A 48 5.12 -6.50 11.73
N GLU A 49 6.01 -7.44 11.42
CA GLU A 49 7.41 -7.35 11.86
C GLU A 49 8.12 -6.14 11.26
N ILE A 50 7.83 -5.78 10.00
CA ILE A 50 8.33 -4.54 9.40
C ILE A 50 7.84 -3.34 10.20
N LYS A 51 6.53 -3.24 10.50
CA LYS A 51 5.94 -2.17 11.33
C LYS A 51 6.65 -2.03 12.68
N ASP A 52 6.89 -3.15 13.35
CA ASP A 52 7.51 -3.16 14.67
C ASP A 52 8.99 -2.75 14.60
N GLN A 53 9.75 -3.29 13.65
CA GLN A 53 11.17 -2.98 13.49
C GLN A 53 11.41 -1.53 13.08
N ILE A 54 10.61 -0.98 12.16
CA ILE A 54 10.76 0.42 11.75
C ILE A 54 10.38 1.36 12.90
N GLN A 55 9.35 1.03 13.68
CA GLN A 55 8.99 1.80 14.87
C GLN A 55 10.12 1.78 15.91
N GLN A 56 10.67 0.60 16.20
CA GLN A 56 11.81 0.46 17.12
C GLN A 56 13.04 1.22 16.63
N TYR A 57 13.29 1.22 15.32
CA TYR A 57 14.38 1.99 14.73
C TYR A 57 14.22 3.49 14.99
N PHE A 58 13.04 4.06 14.71
CA PHE A 58 12.78 5.48 14.98
C PHE A 58 12.78 5.81 16.48
N GLN A 59 12.35 4.90 17.36
CA GLN A 59 12.48 5.08 18.80
C GLN A 59 13.95 5.18 19.24
N LYS A 60 14.84 4.36 18.65
CA LYS A 60 16.29 4.40 18.95
C LYS A 60 16.96 5.68 18.45
N LEU A 61 16.49 6.25 17.34
CA LEU A 61 16.95 7.57 16.87
C LEU A 61 16.55 8.71 17.82
N GLY A 62 15.52 8.49 18.65
CA GLY A 62 15.02 9.47 19.62
C GLY A 62 14.24 10.60 18.97
N GLU A 63 13.98 11.63 19.77
CA GLU A 63 13.33 12.85 19.29
C GLU A 63 14.33 13.75 18.52
N PRO A 64 13.87 14.51 17.51
CA PRO A 64 12.48 14.67 17.06
C PRO A 64 12.03 13.60 16.03
N PHE A 65 12.89 12.63 15.70
CA PHE A 65 12.66 11.69 14.60
C PHE A 65 11.49 10.74 14.88
N TYR A 66 11.38 10.25 16.11
CA TYR A 66 10.29 9.38 16.52
C TYR A 66 8.92 10.06 16.37
N SER A 67 8.75 11.28 16.89
CA SER A 67 7.50 12.03 16.75
C SER A 67 7.15 12.30 15.29
N LYS A 68 8.13 12.69 14.46
CA LYS A 68 7.90 12.89 13.02
C LYS A 68 7.44 11.60 12.33
N TYR A 69 8.09 10.47 12.61
CA TYR A 69 7.69 9.18 12.06
C TYR A 69 6.28 8.78 12.51
N LYS A 70 5.96 8.93 13.79
CA LYS A 70 4.63 8.63 14.33
C LYS A 70 3.55 9.48 13.67
N ASN A 71 3.80 10.77 13.47
CA ASN A 71 2.86 11.68 12.80
C ASN A 71 2.66 11.32 11.33
N ALA A 72 3.74 11.00 10.61
CA ALA A 72 3.68 10.55 9.22
C ALA A 72 2.91 9.23 9.10
N SER A 73 3.15 8.28 10.01
CA SER A 73 2.47 6.98 10.07
C SER A 73 0.98 7.15 10.32
N ASN A 74 0.58 7.92 11.33
CA ASN A 74 -0.83 8.19 11.63
C ASN A 74 -1.57 8.89 10.48
N THR A 75 -0.91 9.88 9.86
CA THR A 75 -1.47 10.58 8.70
C THR A 75 -1.74 9.61 7.56
N PHE A 76 -0.79 8.71 7.32
CA PHE A 76 -0.92 7.71 6.27
C PHE A 76 -1.97 6.63 6.58
N GLU A 77 -2.09 6.17 7.82
CA GLU A 77 -3.15 5.25 8.24
C GLU A 77 -4.54 5.87 8.02
N ASN A 78 -4.72 7.16 8.34
CA ASN A 78 -5.95 7.88 8.04
C ASN A 78 -6.23 7.99 6.53
N GLN A 79 -5.19 8.17 5.71
CA GLN A 79 -5.33 8.16 4.25
C GLN A 79 -5.76 6.79 3.74
N ILE A 80 -5.18 5.69 4.24
CA ILE A 80 -5.62 4.33 3.90
C ILE A 80 -7.08 4.11 4.28
N ALA A 81 -7.50 4.51 5.48
CA ALA A 81 -8.88 4.34 5.93
C ALA A 81 -9.85 5.08 5.00
N ASN A 82 -9.54 6.33 4.64
CA ASN A 82 -10.34 7.11 3.68
C ASN A 82 -10.36 6.46 2.28
N MET A 83 -9.22 5.97 1.79
CA MET A 83 -9.15 5.26 0.50
C MET A 83 -9.95 3.97 0.51
N THR A 84 -9.92 3.23 1.61
CA THR A 84 -10.71 2.01 1.79
C THR A 84 -12.19 2.33 1.72
N ALA A 85 -12.66 3.39 2.42
CA ALA A 85 -14.04 3.84 2.34
C ALA A 85 -14.45 4.26 0.92
N LYS A 86 -13.57 4.94 0.18
CA LYS A 86 -13.79 5.30 -1.23
C LYS A 86 -13.87 4.06 -2.15
N ALA A 87 -13.04 3.04 -1.90
CA ALA A 87 -13.07 1.79 -2.64
C ALA A 87 -14.37 1.02 -2.38
N GLU A 88 -14.84 0.99 -1.13
CA GLU A 88 -16.13 0.41 -0.75
C GLU A 88 -17.30 1.10 -1.46
N ALA A 89 -17.26 2.43 -1.60
CA ALA A 89 -18.29 3.18 -2.33
C ALA A 89 -18.32 2.83 -3.83
N LEU A 90 -17.17 2.59 -4.46
CA LEU A 90 -17.12 2.15 -5.86
C LEU A 90 -17.55 0.68 -6.02
N LYS A 91 -17.27 -0.16 -5.01
CA LYS A 91 -17.67 -1.56 -4.98
C LYS A 91 -19.19 -1.71 -5.11
N ALA A 92 -19.98 -0.76 -4.60
CA ALA A 92 -21.46 -0.81 -4.64
C ALA A 92 -22.04 -1.05 -6.04
N ASN A 93 -21.40 -0.50 -7.08
CA ASN A 93 -21.88 -0.55 -8.46
C ASN A 93 -21.41 -1.78 -9.25
N LEU A 94 -20.67 -2.69 -8.62
CA LEU A 94 -20.11 -3.86 -9.31
C LEU A 94 -21.02 -5.10 -9.20
N SER A 95 -20.82 -6.05 -10.10
CA SER A 95 -21.41 -7.38 -10.03
C SER A 95 -20.98 -8.12 -8.76
N GLN A 96 -21.83 -9.04 -8.28
CA GLN A 96 -21.54 -9.80 -7.07
C GLN A 96 -20.21 -10.57 -7.12
N PRO A 97 -19.83 -11.23 -8.23
CA PRO A 97 -18.52 -11.87 -8.35
C PRO A 97 -17.35 -10.88 -8.21
N SER A 98 -17.45 -9.69 -8.81
CA SER A 98 -16.42 -8.64 -8.72
C SER A 98 -16.29 -8.07 -7.31
N LYS A 99 -17.42 -7.87 -6.62
CA LYS A 99 -17.43 -7.46 -5.20
C LYS A 99 -16.66 -8.45 -4.32
N LEU A 100 -16.91 -9.75 -4.49
CA LEU A 100 -16.24 -10.80 -3.72
C LEU A 100 -14.73 -10.85 -3.96
N ILE A 101 -14.27 -10.62 -5.20
CA ILE A 101 -12.83 -10.56 -5.48
C ILE A 101 -12.20 -9.34 -4.81
N ILE A 102 -12.84 -8.16 -4.90
CA ILE A 102 -12.32 -6.94 -4.24
C ILE A 102 -12.26 -7.12 -2.72
N ASP A 103 -13.29 -7.72 -2.11
CA ASP A 103 -13.31 -7.98 -0.67
C ASP A 103 -12.14 -8.86 -0.22
N LYS A 104 -11.84 -9.90 -1.01
CA LYS A 104 -10.68 -10.76 -0.75
C LYS A 104 -9.36 -10.01 -0.92
N ILE A 105 -9.21 -9.16 -1.94
CA ILE A 105 -8.02 -8.31 -2.11
C ILE A 105 -7.84 -7.40 -0.89
N LEU A 106 -8.90 -6.72 -0.45
CA LEU A 106 -8.87 -5.86 0.74
C LEU A 106 -8.51 -6.63 2.01
N SER A 107 -8.99 -7.86 2.15
CA SER A 107 -8.63 -8.74 3.27
C SER A 107 -7.14 -9.11 3.25
N ILE A 108 -6.59 -9.49 2.10
CA ILE A 108 -5.15 -9.80 1.95
C ILE A 108 -4.30 -8.57 2.32
N HIS A 109 -4.72 -7.38 1.90
CA HIS A 109 -4.03 -6.14 2.27
C HIS A 109 -4.04 -5.85 3.77
N LYS A 110 -5.13 -6.17 4.46
CA LYS A 110 -5.26 -6.00 5.92
C LYS A 110 -4.53 -7.07 6.73
N ASP A 111 -4.21 -8.21 6.13
CA ASP A 111 -3.50 -9.28 6.83
C ASP A 111 -2.05 -8.89 7.09
N LEU A 112 -1.71 -8.56 8.33
CA LEU A 112 -0.35 -8.14 8.71
C LEU A 112 0.59 -9.33 8.96
N SER A 113 0.06 -10.57 8.98
CA SER A 113 0.83 -11.79 9.27
C SER A 113 1.59 -12.36 8.08
N ILE A 114 1.38 -11.80 6.89
CA ILE A 114 2.04 -12.21 5.65
C ILE A 114 3.15 -11.24 5.27
N THR A 115 4.14 -11.74 4.53
CA THR A 115 5.18 -10.91 3.91
C THR A 115 4.63 -10.13 2.71
N LEU A 116 5.36 -9.10 2.28
CA LEU A 116 5.02 -8.34 1.07
C LEU A 116 5.00 -9.22 -0.18
N ALA A 117 5.91 -10.20 -0.26
CA ALA A 117 5.96 -11.15 -1.36
C ALA A 117 4.71 -12.05 -1.37
N GLN A 118 4.30 -12.54 -0.20
CA GLN A 118 3.09 -13.36 -0.05
C GLN A 118 1.82 -12.57 -0.38
N GLU A 119 1.71 -11.32 0.08
CA GLU A 119 0.60 -10.43 -0.30
C GLU A 119 0.48 -10.31 -1.82
N LYS A 120 1.59 -9.99 -2.49
CA LYS A 120 1.64 -9.87 -3.96
C LYS A 120 1.23 -11.16 -4.66
N GLU A 121 1.72 -12.29 -4.19
CA GLU A 121 1.41 -13.59 -4.77
C GLU A 121 -0.08 -13.94 -4.60
N GLN A 122 -0.63 -13.74 -3.40
CA GLN A 122 -2.03 -14.02 -3.11
C GLN A 122 -2.98 -13.12 -3.93
N VAL A 123 -2.71 -11.81 -4.01
CA VAL A 123 -3.50 -10.88 -4.84
C VAL A 123 -3.43 -11.27 -6.31
N LYS A 124 -2.22 -11.57 -6.82
CA LYS A 124 -2.03 -12.00 -8.21
C LYS A 124 -2.78 -13.29 -8.51
N ALA A 125 -2.67 -14.31 -7.66
CA ALA A 125 -3.33 -15.59 -7.84
C ALA A 125 -4.86 -15.44 -7.82
N LEU A 126 -5.39 -14.67 -6.88
CA LEU A 126 -6.80 -14.36 -6.76
C LEU A 126 -7.35 -13.74 -8.04
N VAL A 127 -6.65 -12.73 -8.57
CA VAL A 127 -7.13 -12.05 -9.79
C VAL A 127 -6.95 -12.94 -11.01
N GLN A 128 -5.86 -13.71 -11.11
CA GLN A 128 -5.68 -14.66 -12.21
C GLN A 128 -6.77 -15.73 -12.26
N SER A 129 -7.29 -16.14 -11.10
CA SER A 129 -8.40 -17.11 -10.99
C SER A 129 -9.76 -16.54 -11.38
N ALA A 130 -9.92 -15.21 -11.43
CA ALA A 130 -11.20 -14.58 -11.77
C ALA A 130 -11.57 -14.76 -13.25
N ALA A 131 -12.88 -14.79 -13.53
CA ALA A 131 -13.40 -14.87 -14.89
C ALA A 131 -13.06 -13.59 -15.71
N PRO A 132 -12.99 -13.66 -17.05
CA PRO A 132 -12.57 -12.52 -17.88
C PRO A 132 -13.42 -11.26 -17.72
N ASP A 133 -14.74 -11.43 -17.59
CA ASP A 133 -15.72 -10.37 -17.33
C ASP A 133 -15.50 -9.70 -15.97
N VAL A 134 -15.25 -10.51 -14.93
CA VAL A 134 -14.92 -10.04 -13.58
C VAL A 134 -13.61 -9.24 -13.59
N LYS A 135 -12.57 -9.73 -14.28
CA LYS A 135 -11.30 -9.01 -14.45
C LYS A 135 -11.51 -7.65 -15.13
N GLN A 136 -12.32 -7.61 -16.19
CA GLN A 136 -12.61 -6.37 -16.91
C GLN A 136 -13.34 -5.36 -16.03
N GLU A 137 -14.29 -5.83 -15.23
CA GLU A 137 -15.04 -4.98 -14.31
C GLU A 137 -14.17 -4.40 -13.19
N ILE A 138 -13.27 -5.22 -12.63
CA ILE A 138 -12.27 -4.78 -11.64
C ILE A 138 -11.32 -3.73 -12.25
N GLU A 139 -10.84 -3.94 -13.48
CA GLU A 139 -9.98 -2.95 -14.17
C GLU A 139 -10.71 -1.62 -14.43
N LYS A 140 -12.00 -1.67 -14.79
CA LYS A 140 -12.82 -0.46 -14.94
C LYS A 140 -13.00 0.25 -13.61
N ALA A 141 -13.34 -0.47 -12.54
CA ALA A 141 -13.48 0.09 -11.21
C ALA A 141 -12.19 0.74 -10.71
N LYS A 142 -11.05 0.08 -10.96
CA LYS A 142 -9.70 0.58 -10.71
C LYS A 142 -9.42 1.89 -11.46
N THR A 143 -9.72 1.93 -12.75
CA THR A 143 -9.54 3.13 -13.58
C THR A 143 -10.40 4.29 -13.07
N GLN A 144 -11.65 4.02 -12.71
CA GLN A 144 -12.55 5.02 -12.13
C GLN A 144 -12.05 5.52 -10.76
N PHE A 145 -11.49 4.63 -9.95
CA PHE A 145 -10.88 5.01 -8.67
C PHE A 145 -9.69 5.95 -8.88
N GLN A 146 -8.80 5.63 -9.82
CA GLN A 146 -7.66 6.50 -10.17
C GLN A 146 -8.11 7.85 -10.72
N GLN A 147 -9.10 7.88 -11.60
CA GLN A 147 -9.61 9.14 -12.16
C GLN A 147 -10.25 10.03 -11.09
N LYS A 148 -10.98 9.43 -10.14
CA LYS A 148 -11.68 10.18 -9.08
C LYS A 148 -10.79 10.58 -7.92
N PHE A 149 -9.74 9.80 -7.63
CA PHE A 149 -8.97 9.92 -6.39
C PHE A 149 -7.45 9.90 -6.58
N GLY A 150 -6.95 9.86 -7.81
CA GLY A 150 -5.52 9.79 -8.14
C GLY A 150 -4.72 10.98 -7.62
N ASP A 151 -5.28 12.19 -7.70
CA ASP A 151 -4.62 13.41 -7.21
C ASP A 151 -4.47 13.42 -5.66
N SER A 152 -5.35 12.69 -4.96
CA SER A 152 -5.29 12.53 -3.50
C SER A 152 -4.19 11.55 -3.05
N MET A 153 -3.52 10.84 -3.96
CA MET A 153 -2.47 9.86 -3.63
C MET A 153 -1.05 10.42 -3.66
N GLY A 154 -0.90 11.72 -3.94
CA GLY A 154 0.38 12.36 -4.18
C GLY A 154 0.93 11.95 -5.54
N SER A 155 1.24 12.92 -6.39
CA SER A 155 1.97 12.68 -7.62
C SER A 155 3.29 11.98 -7.28
N THR A 156 3.46 10.74 -7.75
CA THR A 156 4.80 10.27 -8.11
C THR A 156 5.20 11.06 -9.34
N GLN A 157 5.63 12.30 -9.15
CA GLN A 157 6.51 12.92 -10.13
C GLN A 157 7.75 12.03 -10.22
N GLU A 158 8.04 11.68 -11.47
CA GLU A 158 9.16 10.89 -11.95
C GLU A 158 10.45 11.25 -11.20
N ILE A 159 11.03 10.26 -10.51
CA ILE A 159 12.48 10.28 -10.28
C ILE A 159 13.09 9.66 -11.53
N LEU A 160 13.41 10.53 -12.49
CA LEU A 160 14.51 10.32 -13.41
C LEU A 160 15.79 10.86 -12.76
#